data_AF-A0A1E1W1L8-F1
#
_entry.id   AF-A0A1E1W1L8-F1
#
_cell.length_a   1.000
_cell.length_b   1.000
_cell.length_c   1.000
_cell.angle_alpha   90.00
_cell.angle_beta   90.00
_cell.angle_gamma   90.00
#
_symmetry.space_group_name_H-M   'P 1'
#
loop_
_entity.id
_entity.type
_entity.pdbx_description
1 polymer ?
#
loop_
_entity_poly.entity_id
_entity_poly.type
_entity_poly.pdbx_seq_one_letter_code
_entity_poly.pdbx_strand_id
1 'polypeptide(L)'
;HHNASCHLTWNDYSCACPRGYKGKQCTEVEFCQLQDCPLNSHCRNLDGGYECVSNATFDGVNTTLSYRLRVPQTVGIAADTLDLPESLTITYRSKMGGTLLHAESA
;
A
#
# COMPACT_ATOMS: atom_id res chain seq x y z
N HIS A 1 -12.18 12.98 -16.97
CA HIS A 1 -12.96 12.85 -15.72
C HIS A 1 -12.28 13.63 -14.59
N HIS A 2 -12.85 13.67 -13.37
CA HIS A 2 -12.23 14.23 -12.16
C HIS A 2 -11.63 15.65 -12.29
N ASN A 3 -12.26 16.55 -13.06
CA ASN A 3 -11.74 17.91 -13.29
C ASN A 3 -10.36 17.98 -13.98
N ALA A 4 -10.00 16.95 -14.74
CA ALA A 4 -8.80 16.94 -15.59
C ALA A 4 -8.91 17.93 -16.75
N SER A 5 -7.79 18.57 -17.11
CA SER A 5 -7.70 19.51 -18.23
C SER A 5 -7.15 18.78 -19.46
N CYS A 6 -7.94 18.67 -20.52
CA CYS A 6 -7.57 17.91 -21.71
C CYS A 6 -7.35 18.81 -22.93
N HIS A 7 -6.34 18.48 -23.72
CA HIS A 7 -5.97 19.20 -24.93
C HIS A 7 -5.89 18.24 -26.11
N LEU A 8 -6.44 18.65 -27.25
CA LEU A 8 -6.34 17.91 -28.50
C LEU A 8 -4.90 17.98 -29.02
N THR A 9 -4.40 16.85 -29.53
CA THR A 9 -3.13 16.75 -30.25
C THR A 9 -3.41 16.49 -31.74
N TRP A 10 -2.37 16.38 -32.57
CA TRP A 10 -2.50 16.26 -34.03
C TRP A 10 -3.37 15.08 -34.50
N ASN A 11 -3.41 13.98 -33.74
CA ASN A 11 -4.20 12.79 -34.05
C ASN A 11 -4.88 12.14 -32.83
N ASP A 12 -4.83 12.79 -31.67
CA ASP A 12 -5.31 12.21 -30.41
C ASP A 12 -5.67 13.33 -29.40
N TYR A 13 -5.76 12.99 -28.12
CA TYR A 13 -5.87 13.93 -27.02
C TYR A 13 -4.96 13.52 -25.86
N SER A 14 -4.53 14.51 -25.09
CA SER A 14 -3.78 14.32 -23.85
C SER A 14 -4.48 15.05 -22.71
N CYS A 15 -4.56 14.42 -21.54
CA CYS A 15 -5.19 14.99 -20.36
C CYS A 15 -4.15 15.20 -19.24
N ALA A 16 -4.13 16.39 -18.67
CA ALA A 16 -3.44 16.68 -17.42
C ALA A 16 -4.36 16.28 -16.26
N CYS A 17 -3.98 15.21 -15.57
CA CYS A 17 -4.74 14.69 -14.44
C CYS A 17 -4.47 15.47 -13.16
N PRO A 18 -5.48 15.68 -12.30
CA PRO A 18 -5.26 16.21 -10.96
C PRO A 18 -4.45 15.23 -10.10
N ARG A 19 -3.92 15.73 -8.98
CA ARG A 19 -3.20 14.90 -8.00
C ARG A 19 -4.05 13.71 -7.56
N GLY A 20 -3.45 12.52 -7.53
CA GLY A 20 -4.10 11.27 -7.15
C GLY A 20 -4.78 10.51 -8.29
N TYR A 21 -4.63 10.94 -9.55
CA TYR A 21 -5.22 10.27 -10.70
C TYR A 21 -4.24 10.16 -11.87
N LYS A 22 -4.33 9.07 -12.64
CA LYS A 22 -3.54 8.80 -13.83
C LYS A 22 -4.34 8.15 -14.97
N GLY A 23 -3.67 7.93 -16.09
CA GLY A 23 -4.22 7.34 -17.30
C GLY A 23 -4.76 8.39 -18.27
N LYS A 24 -5.04 7.97 -19.50
CA LYS A 24 -5.43 8.87 -20.60
C LYS A 24 -6.69 9.70 -20.31
N GLN A 25 -7.60 9.15 -19.50
CA GLN A 25 -8.86 9.79 -19.10
C GLN A 25 -8.91 10.20 -17.63
N CYS A 26 -7.80 10.02 -16.89
CA CYS A 26 -7.68 10.27 -15.46
C CYS A 26 -8.69 9.45 -14.63
N THR A 27 -8.81 8.16 -14.95
CA THR A 27 -9.73 7.21 -14.32
C THR A 27 -9.04 6.28 -13.33
N GLU A 28 -7.73 6.11 -13.45
CA GLU A 28 -6.93 5.30 -12.52
C GLU A 28 -6.57 6.13 -11.29
N VAL A 29 -6.75 5.58 -10.09
CA VAL A 29 -6.43 6.28 -8.84
C VAL A 29 -4.98 5.99 -8.46
N GLU A 30 -4.22 7.03 -8.15
CA GLU A 30 -2.87 6.94 -7.56
C GLU A 30 -2.96 7.14 -6.05
N PHE A 31 -3.37 6.08 -5.35
CA PHE A 31 -3.50 6.03 -3.89
C PHE A 31 -2.25 6.52 -3.15
N CYS A 32 -1.05 6.25 -3.66
CA CYS A 32 0.21 6.72 -3.06
C CYS A 32 0.40 8.24 -3.07
N GLN A 33 -0.31 8.99 -3.92
CA GLN A 33 -0.29 10.45 -3.87
C GLN A 33 -1.31 11.04 -2.89
N LEU A 34 -2.29 10.22 -2.51
CA LEU A 34 -3.39 10.57 -1.63
C LEU A 34 -3.11 10.15 -0.18
N GLN A 35 -2.32 9.09 0.02
CA GLN A 35 -2.09 8.46 1.31
C GLN A 35 -0.61 8.47 1.70
N ASP A 36 -0.33 8.82 2.96
CA ASP A 36 1.01 8.83 3.52
C ASP A 36 1.38 7.47 4.10
N CYS A 37 2.47 6.91 3.59
CA CYS A 37 3.07 5.70 4.15
C CYS A 37 3.92 6.01 5.40
N PRO A 38 4.12 5.04 6.30
CA PRO A 38 5.00 5.20 7.46
C PRO A 38 6.44 5.60 7.09
N LEU A 39 7.16 6.20 8.04
CA LEU A 39 8.57 6.53 7.87
C LEU A 39 9.40 5.29 7.50
N ASN A 40 10.35 5.44 6.57
CA ASN A 40 11.19 4.36 6.03
C ASN A 40 10.43 3.27 5.26
N SER A 41 9.26 3.59 4.72
CA SER A 41 8.55 2.72 3.79
C SER A 41 8.35 3.39 2.43
N HIS A 42 8.25 2.57 1.39
CA HIS A 42 8.04 2.95 0.00
C HIS A 42 6.61 2.57 -0.40
N CYS A 43 5.85 3.55 -0.89
CA CYS A 43 4.48 3.30 -1.36
C CYS A 43 4.47 2.67 -2.76
N ARG A 44 3.64 1.64 -2.96
CA ARG A 44 3.37 1.05 -4.27
C ARG A 44 1.87 1.09 -4.58
N ASN A 45 1.51 1.68 -5.72
CA ASN A 45 0.14 1.65 -6.23
C ASN A 45 -0.20 0.25 -6.76
N LEU A 46 -1.42 -0.20 -6.48
CA LEU A 46 -2.02 -1.46 -6.93
C LEU A 46 -3.34 -1.17 -7.65
N ASP A 47 -3.82 -2.09 -8.50
CA ASP A 47 -5.06 -1.88 -9.29
C ASP A 47 -6.31 -1.66 -8.42
N GLY A 48 -6.30 -2.13 -7.16
CA GLY A 48 -7.38 -1.94 -6.19
C GLY A 48 -6.99 -1.17 -4.93
N GLY A 49 -5.81 -0.54 -4.87
CA GLY A 49 -5.36 0.13 -3.65
C GLY A 49 -3.89 0.53 -3.65
N TYR A 50 -3.28 0.52 -2.47
CA TYR A 50 -1.85 0.73 -2.29
C TYR A 50 -1.30 -0.16 -1.19
N GLU A 51 0.01 -0.34 -1.20
CA GLU A 51 0.75 -0.95 -0.11
C GLU A 51 1.96 -0.09 0.27
N CYS A 52 2.37 -0.18 1.53
CA CYS A 52 3.59 0.45 2.03
C CYS A 52 4.63 -0.64 2.32
N VAL A 53 5.69 -0.68 1.53
CA VAL A 53 6.76 -1.68 1.64
C VAL A 53 7.90 -1.11 2.47
N SER A 54 8.33 -1.82 3.51
CA SER A 54 9.50 -1.41 4.31
C SER A 54 10.49 -2.56 4.41
N ASN A 55 11.77 -2.20 4.47
CA ASN A 55 12.83 -3.18 4.71
C ASN A 55 12.83 -3.56 6.20
N ALA A 56 12.81 -4.85 6.49
CA ALA A 56 13.02 -5.37 7.82
C ALA A 56 14.33 -6.19 7.86
N THR A 57 15.16 -5.96 8.86
CA THR A 57 16.39 -6.71 9.08
C THR A 57 16.25 -7.57 10.32
N PHE A 58 16.62 -8.84 10.17
CA PHE A 58 16.59 -9.85 11.23
C PHE A 58 18.02 -10.09 11.72
N ASP A 59 18.51 -9.26 12.65
CA ASP A 59 19.88 -9.32 13.17
C ASP A 59 20.04 -10.25 14.39
N GLY A 60 18.94 -10.80 14.90
CA GLY A 60 18.92 -11.69 16.07
C GLY A 60 19.01 -10.96 17.40
N VAL A 61 19.13 -9.63 17.40
CA VAL A 61 19.02 -8.78 18.60
C VAL A 61 17.55 -8.52 18.89
N ASN A 62 16.76 -8.21 17.86
CA ASN A 62 15.32 -8.05 17.98
C ASN A 62 14.58 -9.22 17.31
N THR A 63 13.91 -10.05 18.12
CA THR A 63 13.20 -11.25 17.65
C THR A 63 11.73 -10.99 17.28
N THR A 64 11.27 -9.75 17.39
CA THR A 64 9.85 -9.40 17.24
C THR A 64 9.65 -8.26 16.26
N LEU A 65 8.87 -8.52 15.20
CA LEU A 65 8.34 -7.48 14.32
C LEU A 65 6.88 -7.21 14.66
N SER A 66 6.55 -5.93 14.88
CA SER A 66 5.18 -5.47 15.17
C SER A 66 4.68 -4.61 14.02
N TYR A 67 3.67 -5.10 13.31
CA TYR A 67 2.89 -4.29 12.37
C TYR A 67 1.60 -3.85 13.04
N ARG A 68 1.20 -2.59 12.86
CA ARG A 68 -0.10 -2.07 13.33
C ARG A 68 -0.87 -1.53 12.14
N LEU A 69 -2.03 -2.12 11.86
CA LEU A 69 -2.90 -1.66 10.78
C LEU A 69 -3.51 -0.31 11.15
N ARG A 70 -3.43 0.68 10.25
CA ARG A 70 -4.16 1.95 10.38
C ARG A 70 -5.31 1.97 9.38
N VAL A 71 -6.53 1.72 9.87
CA VAL A 71 -7.75 1.81 9.05
C VAL A 71 -8.26 3.26 9.09
N PRO A 72 -8.49 3.92 7.94
CA PRO A 72 -9.14 5.22 7.90
C PRO A 72 -10.58 5.11 8.43
N GLN A 73 -10.95 5.92 9.42
CA GLN A 73 -12.27 5.90 10.08
C GLN A 73 -13.44 6.36 9.17
N THR A 74 -13.20 6.59 7.88
CA THR A 74 -14.20 7.10 6.92
C THR A 74 -15.07 6.00 6.32
N VAL A 75 -14.72 4.73 6.52
CA VAL A 75 -15.57 3.60 6.19
C VAL A 75 -16.38 3.30 7.44
N GLY A 76 -17.67 3.65 7.46
CA GLY A 76 -18.61 3.38 8.57
C GLY A 76 -18.88 1.89 8.83
N ILE A 77 -17.94 1.02 8.47
CA ILE A 77 -17.85 -0.35 8.91
C ILE A 77 -17.12 -0.26 10.25
N ALA A 78 -17.83 -0.48 11.35
CA ALA A 78 -17.18 -0.63 12.64
C ALA A 78 -16.03 -1.64 12.48
N ALA A 79 -14.82 -1.28 12.93
CA ALA A 79 -13.67 -2.19 12.94
C ALA A 79 -14.00 -3.56 13.59
N ASP A 80 -15.09 -3.61 14.36
CA ASP A 80 -15.73 -4.77 14.98
C ASP A 80 -16.37 -5.79 14.01
N THR A 81 -16.56 -5.45 12.73
CA THR A 81 -17.19 -6.35 11.72
C THR A 81 -16.22 -6.87 10.66
N LEU A 82 -15.02 -6.29 10.59
CA LEU A 82 -13.90 -6.80 9.80
C LEU A 82 -12.96 -7.49 10.77
N ASP A 83 -12.95 -8.83 10.74
CA ASP A 83 -12.11 -9.69 11.60
C ASP A 83 -10.62 -9.60 11.16
N LEU A 84 -10.11 -8.37 11.11
CA LEU A 84 -8.75 -8.02 10.70
C LEU A 84 -7.88 -7.89 11.95
N PRO A 85 -6.73 -8.59 12.04
CA PRO A 85 -5.85 -8.44 13.18
C PRO A 85 -5.30 -7.02 13.26
N GLU A 86 -5.61 -6.30 14.34
CA GLU A 86 -5.12 -4.93 14.60
C GLU A 86 -3.59 -4.85 14.64
N SER A 87 -2.95 -5.98 14.97
CA SER A 87 -1.51 -6.13 14.89
C SER A 87 -1.10 -7.54 14.44
N LEU A 88 -0.11 -7.61 13.54
CA LEU A 88 0.57 -8.85 13.21
C LEU A 88 1.90 -8.89 13.98
N THR A 89 2.09 -9.91 14.82
CA THR A 89 3.35 -10.14 15.52
C THR A 89 4.03 -11.37 14.96
N ILE A 90 5.20 -11.18 14.37
CA ILE A 90 6.02 -12.29 13.86
C ILE A 90 7.18 -12.49 14.84
N THR A 91 7.24 -13.68 15.44
CA THR A 91 8.36 -14.10 16.30
C THR A 91 9.14 -15.18 15.58
N TYR A 92 10.45 -15.02 15.47
CA TYR A 92 11.31 -15.99 14.80
C TYR A 92 12.52 -16.33 15.67
N ARG A 93 13.08 -17.52 15.46
CA ARG A 93 14.30 -17.97 16.14
C ARG A 93 15.18 -18.74 15.16
N SER A 94 16.15 -18.08 14.56
CA SER A 94 17.15 -18.77 13.73
C SER A 94 18.28 -19.31 14.59
N LYS A 95 18.41 -20.63 14.70
CA LYS A 95 19.61 -21.28 15.28
C LYS A 95 20.54 -21.89 14.23
N MET A 96 20.09 -22.12 13.00
CA MET A 96 20.89 -22.47 11.81
C MET A 96 20.12 -22.09 10.53
N GLY A 97 20.82 -21.86 9.41
CA GLY A 97 20.29 -21.24 8.18
C GLY A 97 19.21 -22.03 7.46
N GLY A 98 17.94 -21.76 7.77
CA GLY A 98 16.76 -22.25 7.05
C GLY A 98 15.80 -21.12 6.68
N THR A 99 14.75 -21.44 5.92
CA THR A 99 13.72 -20.49 5.46
C THR A 99 12.96 -19.90 6.66
N LEU A 100 13.08 -18.58 6.84
CA LEU A 100 12.51 -17.85 7.98
C LEU A 100 11.00 -17.68 7.90
N LEU A 101 10.49 -17.42 6.69
CA LEU A 101 9.07 -17.26 6.36
C LEU A 101 8.87 -17.73 4.92
N HIS A 102 7.90 -18.62 4.71
CA HIS A 102 7.43 -19.02 3.38
C HIS A 102 5.93 -18.72 3.34
N ALA A 103 5.52 -17.85 2.41
CA ALA A 103 4.13 -17.53 2.16
C ALA A 103 3.84 -17.85 0.70
N GLU A 104 2.89 -18.76 0.47
CA GLU A 104 2.39 -19.11 -0.84
C GLU A 104 0.88 -18.82 -0.86
N SER A 105 0.42 -18.08 -1.86
CA SER A 105 -0.99 -17.90 -2.14
C SER A 105 -1.42 -18.94 -3.18
N ALA A 106 -2.45 -19.73 -2.86
CA ALA A 106 -3.10 -20.62 -3.83
C ALA A 106 -3.87 -19.81 -4.88
#